data_AF-A0A2V7XNA0-F1
#
_entry.id   AF-A0A2V7XNA0-F1
#
_cell.length_a   1.000
_cell.length_b   1.000
_cell.length_c   1.000
_cell.angle_alpha   90.00
_cell.angle_beta   90.00
_cell.angle_gamma   90.00
#
_symmetry.space_group_name_H-M   'P 1'
#
loop_
_entity.id
_entity.type
_entity.pdbx_description
1 polymer ?
#
loop_
_entity_poly.entity_id
_entity_poly.type
_entity_poly.pdbx_seq_one_letter_code
_entity_poly.pdbx_strand_id
1 'polypeptide(L)' 'MTRSAVNLDDLTPEEQLDLLEEIGDRLSQHPAGIPLSDAQRSELDRRLDALETDARAGRPLGRPWAEVRERLESR' A
#
# COMPACT_ATOMS: atom_id res chain seq x y z
N MET A 1 24.68 -2.96 12.12
CA MET A 1 24.30 -1.56 11.89
C MET A 1 23.38 -1.15 13.03
N THR A 2 23.71 -0.07 13.75
CA THR A 2 22.90 0.44 14.86
C THR A 2 21.59 0.98 14.29
N ARG A 3 20.45 0.38 14.68
CA ARG A 3 19.14 0.90 14.31
C ARG A 3 18.91 2.17 15.12
N SER A 4 19.00 3.34 14.49
CA SER A 4 18.49 4.56 15.11
C SER A 4 17.00 4.35 15.33
N ALA A 5 16.57 4.35 16.59
CA ALA A 5 15.17 4.22 16.94
C ALA A 5 14.50 5.57 16.68
N VAL A 6 13.67 5.65 15.64
CA VAL A 6 12.67 6.71 15.54
C VAL A 6 11.54 6.30 16.47
N ASN A 7 11.23 7.15 17.45
CA ASN A 7 10.07 6.97 18.30
C ASN A 7 8.87 7.62 17.60
N LEU A 8 7.89 6.81 17.20
CA LEU A 8 6.70 7.31 16.50
C LEU A 8 5.83 8.20 17.40
N ASP A 9 5.90 8.01 18.72
CA ASP A 9 5.14 8.80 19.68
C ASP A 9 5.62 10.25 19.78
N ASP A 10 6.84 10.53 19.30
CA ASP A 10 7.41 11.89 19.25
C ASP A 10 7.01 12.65 17.97
N LEU A 11 6.32 11.99 17.03
CA LEU A 11 5.89 12.56 15.76
C LEU A 11 4.40 12.90 15.79
N THR A 12 4.04 14.07 15.24
CA THR A 12 2.65 14.39 14.91
C THR A 12 2.08 13.42 13.87
N PRO A 13 0.75 13.26 13.77
CA PRO A 13 0.14 12.41 12.74
C PRO A 13 0.60 12.76 11.31
N GLU A 14 0.78 14.05 11.02
CA GLU A 14 1.32 14.52 9.74
C GLU A 14 2.76 14.06 9.52
N GLU A 15 3.65 14.22 10.50
CA GLU A 15 5.04 13.77 10.40
C GLU A 15 5.16 12.23 10.29
N GLN A 16 4.25 11.49 10.92
CA GLN A 16 4.18 10.03 10.75
C GLN A 16 3.79 9.65 9.32
N LEU A 17 2.85 10.40 8.72
CA LEU A 17 2.44 10.16 7.34
C LEU A 17 3.58 10.48 6.36
N ASP A 18 4.27 11.60 6.56
CA ASP A 18 5.43 11.98 5.75
C ASP A 18 6.55 10.93 5.84
N LEU A 19 6.83 10.43 7.05
CA LEU A 19 7.80 9.36 7.26
C LEU A 19 7.37 8.05 6.58
N LEU A 20 6.08 7.72 6.62
CA LEU A 20 5.54 6.55 5.93
C LEU A 20 5.73 6.66 4.42
N GLU A 21 5.47 7.84 3.84
CA GLU A 21 5.69 8.12 2.42
C GLU A 21 7.17 8.02 2.05
N GLU A 22 8.08 8.64 2.81
CA GLU A 22 9.53 8.57 2.56
C GLU A 22 10.05 7.13 2.60
N ILE A 23 9.60 6.33 3.58
CA ILE A 23 9.94 4.91 3.68
C ILE A 23 9.39 4.16 2.46
N GLY A 24 8.15 4.43 2.08
CA GLY A 24 7.50 3.83 0.92
C GLY A 24 8.27 4.08 -0.37
N ASP A 25 8.64 5.33 -0.64
CA ASP A 25 9.42 5.71 -1.82
C ASP A 25 10.78 5.02 -1.86
N ARG A 26 11.47 4.98 -0.71
CA ARG A 26 12.76 4.31 -0.60
C ARG A 26 12.68 2.80 -0.87
N LEU A 27 11.66 2.13 -0.32
CA LEU A 27 11.45 0.70 -0.54
C LEU A 27 11.04 0.41 -1.99
N SER A 28 10.27 1.30 -2.61
CA SER A 28 9.80 1.17 -4.00
C SER A 28 10.94 1.23 -5.02
N GLN A 29 12.06 1.85 -4.67
CA GLN A 29 13.28 1.84 -5.50
C GLN A 29 13.96 0.46 -5.54
N HIS A 30 13.69 -0.42 -4.57
CA HIS A 30 14.32 -1.73 -4.43
C HIS A 30 13.28 -2.84 -4.14
N PRO A 31 12.29 -3.05 -5.04
CA PRO A 31 11.15 -3.91 -4.76
C PRO A 31 11.54 -5.38 -4.54
N ALA A 32 12.59 -5.86 -5.23
CA ALA A 32 13.11 -7.21 -5.06
C ALA A 32 13.73 -7.47 -3.67
N GLY A 33 14.05 -6.42 -2.92
CA GLY A 33 14.58 -6.50 -1.56
C GLY A 33 13.51 -6.62 -0.47
N ILE A 34 12.22 -6.52 -0.83
CA ILE A 34 11.12 -6.60 0.13
C ILE A 34 10.86 -8.08 0.46
N PRO A 35 11.09 -8.53 1.71
CA PRO A 35 10.89 -9.91 2.09
C PRO A 35 9.39 -10.22 2.14
N LEU A 36 8.92 -10.98 1.16
CA LEU A 36 7.55 -11.50 1.11
C LEU A 36 7.57 -13.00 1.38
N SER A 37 6.61 -13.50 2.15
CA SER A 37 6.32 -14.94 2.23
C SER A 37 5.71 -15.45 0.92
N ASP A 38 5.74 -16.75 0.70
CA ASP A 38 5.17 -17.37 -0.50
C ASP A 38 3.66 -17.11 -0.61
N ALA A 39 2.96 -17.11 0.53
CA ALA A 39 1.53 -16.77 0.60
C ALA A 39 1.26 -15.32 0.20
N GLN A 40 2.11 -14.38 0.63
CA GLN A 40 2.00 -12.97 0.25
C GLN A 40 2.26 -12.76 -1.25
N ARG A 41 3.29 -13.42 -1.80
CA ARG A 41 3.56 -13.35 -3.25
C ARG A 41 2.39 -13.92 -4.06
N SER A 42 1.90 -15.10 -3.69
CA SER A 42 0.76 -15.73 -4.35
C SER A 42 -0.51 -14.86 -4.32
N GLU A 43 -0.76 -14.16 -3.21
CA GLU A 43 -1.89 -13.25 -3.10
C GLU A 43 -1.70 -11.98 -3.95
N LEU A 44 -0.48 -11.44 -4.04
CA LEU A 44 -0.19 -10.31 -4.91
C LEU A 44 -0.35 -10.68 -6.39
N ASP A 45 0.18 -11.83 -6.81
CA ASP A 45 0.04 -12.34 -8.18
C ASP A 45 -1.45 -12.50 -8.54
N ARG A 46 -2.24 -13.14 -7.66
CA ARG A 46 -3.68 -13.28 -7.85
C ARG A 46 -4.41 -11.94 -8.00
N ARG A 47 -4.02 -10.92 -7.23
CA ARG A 47 -4.62 -9.57 -7.31
C ARG A 47 -4.21 -8.85 -8.58
N LEU A 48 -2.96 -8.99 -9.02
CA LEU A 48 -2.48 -8.44 -10.27
C LEU A 48 -3.22 -9.06 -11.46
N ASP A 49 -3.38 -10.38 -11.50
CA ASP A 49 -4.14 -11.07 -12.54
C ASP A 49 -5.59 -10.59 -12.62
N ALA A 50 -6.23 -10.38 -11.47
CA ALA A 50 -7.60 -9.86 -11.39
C ALA A 50 -7.67 -8.42 -11.94
N LEU A 51 -6.72 -7.56 -11.56
CA LEU A 51 -6.64 -6.18 -12.06
C LEU A 51 -6.38 -6.13 -13.57
N GLU A 52 -5.49 -6.97 -14.09
CA GLU A 52 -5.27 -7.08 -15.54
C GLU A 52 -6.52 -7.53 -16.28
N THR A 53 -7.25 -8.49 -15.72
CA THR A 53 -8.51 -8.97 -16.29
C THR A 53 -9.56 -7.86 -16.32
N ASP A 54 -9.68 -7.08 -15.24
CA ASP A 54 -10.54 -5.91 -15.16
C ASP A 54 -10.15 -4.86 -16.19
N ALA A 55 -8.84 -4.57 -16.32
CA ALA A 55 -8.31 -3.62 -17.30
C ALA A 55 -8.67 -4.02 -18.74
N ARG A 56 -8.44 -5.28 -19.11
CA ARG A 56 -8.73 -5.82 -20.43
C ARG A 56 -10.23 -5.81 -20.74
N ALA A 57 -11.08 -5.94 -19.72
CA ALA A 57 -12.53 -5.86 -19.85
C ALA A 57 -13.08 -4.42 -19.81
N GLY A 58 -12.23 -3.40 -19.68
CA GLY A 58 -12.64 -2.00 -19.55
C GLY A 58 -13.36 -1.69 -18.24
N ARG A 59 -13.18 -2.53 -17.20
CA ARG A 59 -13.75 -2.29 -15.87
C ARG A 59 -12.91 -1.27 -15.10
N PRO A 60 -13.51 -0.50 -14.17
CA PRO A 60 -12.76 0.37 -13.28
C PRO A 60 -11.75 -0.42 -12.43
N LEU A 61 -10.49 -0.01 -12.42
CA LEU A 61 -9.40 -0.65 -11.65
C LEU A 61 -9.39 -0.27 -10.17
N GLY A 62 -10.37 0.53 -9.76
CA GLY A 62 -10.54 1.00 -8.40
C GLY A 62 -11.94 1.56 -8.24
N ARG A 63 -12.30 1.86 -6.99
CA ARG A 63 -13.54 2.56 -6.68
C ARG A 63 -13.24 4.05 -6.51
N PRO A 64 -14.09 4.94 -7.06
CA PRO A 64 -14.02 6.36 -6.74
C PRO A 64 -14.03 6.59 -5.24
N TRP A 65 -13.23 7.55 -4.76
CA TRP A 65 -13.17 7.88 -3.33
C TRP A 65 -14.55 8.20 -2.73
N ALA A 66 -15.42 8.85 -3.51
CA ALA A 66 -16.79 9.14 -3.10
C ALA A 66 -17.58 7.88 -2.71
N GLU A 67 -17.51 6.81 -3.51
CA GLU A 67 -18.17 5.52 -3.21
C GLU A 67 -17.55 4.83 -1.99
N VAL A 68 -16.22 4.93 -1.85
CA VAL A 68 -15.51 4.35 -0.71
C VAL A 68 -15.94 5.05 0.58
N ARG A 69 -15.99 6.38 0.57
CA ARG A 69 -16.40 7.21 1.69
C ARG A 69 -17.85 6.94 2.09
N GLU A 70 -18.77 6.91 1.13
CA GLU A 70 -20.19 6.61 1.38
C GLU A 70 -20.36 5.27 2.12
N ARG A 71 -19.64 4.23 1.68
CA ARG A 71 -19.67 2.91 2.33
C ARG A 71 -19.11 2.91 3.75
N LEU A 72 -18.12 3.76 4.04
CA LEU A 72 -17.54 3.88 5.38
C LEU A 72 -18.46 4.64 6.33
N GLU A 73 -19.15 5.67 5.83
CA GLU A 73 -20.11 6.47 6.60
C GLU A 73 -21.44 5.74 6.81
N SER A 74 -21.80 4.80 5.93
CA SER A 74 -23.01 3.97 6.05
C SER A 74 -22.88 2.76 6.99
N ARG A 75 -21.80 2.69 7.79
CA ARG A 75 -21.50 1.60 8.73
C ARG A 75 -21.64 2.07 10.17
#